data_AF-A0A8X7QFX5-F1
#
_entry.id   AF-A0A8X7QFX5-F1
#
_cell.length_a   1.000
_cell.length_b   1.000
_cell.length_c   1.000
_cell.angle_alpha   90.00
_cell.angle_beta   90.00
_cell.angle_gamma   90.00
#
_symmetry.space_group_name_H-M   'P 1'
#
loop_
_entity.id
_entity.type
_entity.pdbx_description
1 polymer ?
#
loop_
_entity_poly.entity_id
_entity_poly.type
_entity_poly.pdbx_seq_one_letter_code
_entity_poly.pdbx_strand_id
1 'polypeptide(L)'
;MAGKSKNNLRYQPRKSASRSTQAFTVLIGLLVVIMILVGLGILSLPNANRNSSKPNDLTNIVRKSQEESNGGDEEGNGERWVEVISWEPRAVVYHNFLTNDECEHLISLAKPNMVKSTVVDEKTGGSKDSRVRTSSGTFLKRGHDEVVQRIEQRISDFTFIPVENGEGLQVLHYQVGQKYEPHYDYFLDEFNTKNGGQRIATVLMYLSDVDDGGETVFPAAKGNISAVPWWNQLSECGKEGLSVLPKKRDALLFWNMRPDASLDPSSLHGGCPVVKGNKWSSTKWFHVHEFKV
;
A
#
# COMPACT_ATOMS: atom_id res chain seq x y z
N MET A 1 70.39 -34.17 59.64
CA MET A 1 69.29 -34.97 59.04
C MET A 1 67.99 -34.69 59.80
N ALA A 2 66.90 -34.57 59.04
CA ALA A 2 65.48 -34.58 59.43
C ALA A 2 64.91 -33.42 60.31
N GLY A 3 64.43 -32.36 59.64
CA GLY A 3 63.44 -31.42 60.18
C GLY A 3 62.02 -31.82 59.73
N LYS A 4 61.13 -32.04 60.70
CA LYS A 4 59.73 -32.51 60.53
C LYS A 4 58.85 -31.46 59.83
N SER A 5 58.09 -31.90 58.82
CA SER A 5 57.02 -31.16 58.13
C SER A 5 55.77 -31.05 59.01
N LYS A 6 55.16 -29.85 59.08
CA LYS A 6 53.87 -29.59 59.73
C LYS A 6 52.76 -29.45 58.67
N ASN A 7 51.67 -30.19 58.88
CA ASN A 7 50.42 -30.11 58.13
C ASN A 7 49.73 -28.74 58.32
N ASN A 8 49.33 -28.09 57.22
CA ASN A 8 48.36 -26.99 57.23
C ASN A 8 47.07 -27.42 56.51
N LEU A 9 45.96 -27.39 57.25
CA LEU A 9 44.60 -27.63 56.78
C LEU A 9 44.18 -26.54 55.78
N ARG A 10 43.68 -26.96 54.61
CA ARG A 10 43.13 -26.09 53.56
C ARG A 10 41.69 -25.72 53.90
N TYR A 11 41.44 -24.44 54.17
CA TYR A 11 40.12 -23.83 54.25
C TYR A 11 39.52 -23.71 52.83
N GLN A 12 38.31 -24.25 52.60
CA GLN A 12 37.59 -24.06 51.32
C GLN A 12 36.69 -22.82 51.39
N PRO A 13 36.74 -21.89 50.41
CA PRO A 13 35.88 -20.72 50.40
C PRO A 13 34.49 -21.04 49.84
N ARG A 14 33.46 -20.54 50.52
CA ARG A 14 32.04 -20.59 50.12
C ARG A 14 31.83 -19.76 48.84
N LYS A 15 31.32 -20.36 47.77
CA LYS A 15 31.04 -19.68 46.49
C LYS A 15 29.89 -18.66 46.65
N SER A 16 30.16 -17.38 46.44
CA SER A 16 29.12 -16.33 46.37
C SER A 16 28.52 -16.31 44.95
N ALA A 17 27.19 -16.30 44.83
CA ALA A 17 26.51 -16.28 43.54
C ALA A 17 26.76 -14.94 42.79
N SER A 18 26.95 -15.04 41.47
CA SER A 18 27.16 -13.90 40.58
C SER A 18 25.94 -12.97 40.54
N ARG A 19 26.16 -11.66 40.40
CA ARG A 19 25.09 -10.63 40.25
C ARG A 19 24.09 -10.96 39.13
N SER A 20 24.53 -11.66 38.08
CA SER A 20 23.65 -12.11 37.00
C SER A 20 22.65 -13.19 37.45
N THR A 21 23.08 -14.12 38.30
CA THR A 21 22.21 -15.15 38.90
C THR A 21 21.17 -14.54 39.85
N GLN A 22 21.54 -13.45 40.55
CA GLN A 22 20.61 -12.70 41.39
C GLN A 22 19.55 -11.95 40.57
N ALA A 23 19.92 -11.35 39.44
CA ALA A 23 18.96 -10.68 38.55
C ALA A 23 17.97 -11.68 37.93
N PHE A 24 18.45 -12.86 37.51
CA PHE A 24 17.60 -13.88 36.91
C PHE A 24 16.59 -14.48 37.89
N THR A 25 17.01 -14.68 39.15
CA THR A 25 16.12 -15.17 40.21
C THR A 25 15.04 -14.15 40.58
N VAL A 26 15.36 -12.85 40.58
CA VAL A 26 14.36 -11.79 40.77
C VAL A 26 13.35 -11.76 39.62
N LEU A 27 13.79 -11.91 38.37
CA LEU A 27 12.90 -11.92 37.20
C LEU A 27 11.92 -13.10 37.23
N ILE A 28 12.39 -14.29 37.59
CA ILE A 28 11.54 -15.47 37.77
C ILE A 28 10.54 -15.24 38.89
N GLY A 29 10.99 -14.66 40.02
CA GLY A 29 10.10 -14.31 41.13
C GLY A 29 8.97 -13.38 40.71
N LEU A 30 9.28 -12.34 39.93
CA LEU A 30 8.27 -11.41 39.39
C LEU A 30 7.27 -12.09 38.45
N LEU A 31 7.73 -12.99 37.58
CA LEU A 31 6.85 -13.76 36.68
C LEU A 31 5.88 -14.66 37.46
N VAL A 32 6.36 -15.33 38.52
CA VAL A 32 5.52 -16.19 39.37
C VAL A 32 4.46 -15.36 40.09
N VAL A 33 4.83 -14.17 40.60
CA VAL A 33 3.86 -13.26 41.25
C VAL A 33 2.80 -12.79 40.26
N ILE A 34 3.17 -12.42 39.03
CA ILE A 34 2.21 -12.04 37.98
C ILE A 34 1.23 -13.19 37.68
N MET A 35 1.73 -14.43 37.55
CA MET A 35 0.87 -15.60 37.30
C MET A 35 -0.10 -15.87 38.46
N ILE A 36 0.32 -15.67 39.71
CA ILE A 36 -0.55 -15.80 40.89
C ILE A 36 -1.63 -14.71 40.87
N LEU A 37 -1.27 -13.47 40.56
CA LEU A 37 -2.22 -12.35 40.49
C LEU A 37 -3.26 -12.54 39.37
N VAL A 38 -2.87 -13.13 38.24
CA VAL A 38 -3.79 -13.52 37.15
C VAL A 38 -4.69 -14.69 37.60
N GLY A 39 -4.14 -15.72 38.24
CA GLY A 39 -4.91 -16.86 38.74
C GLY A 39 -5.90 -16.52 39.85
N LEU A 40 -5.61 -15.50 40.66
CA LEU A 40 -6.50 -14.95 41.69
C LEU A 40 -7.49 -13.92 41.14
N GLY A 41 -7.43 -13.58 39.84
CA GLY A 41 -8.31 -12.59 39.21
C GLY A 41 -8.07 -11.14 39.64
N ILE A 42 -6.95 -10.86 40.31
CA ILE A 42 -6.54 -9.51 40.74
C ILE A 42 -5.97 -8.72 39.56
N LEU A 43 -5.33 -9.41 38.61
CA LEU A 43 -4.79 -8.84 37.38
C LEU A 43 -5.49 -9.45 36.16
N SER A 44 -6.18 -8.61 35.39
CA SER A 44 -6.78 -9.02 34.12
C SER A 44 -5.76 -8.90 33.00
N LEU A 45 -5.47 -10.00 32.30
CA LEU A 45 -4.77 -9.92 31.03
C LEU A 45 -5.71 -9.25 30.00
N PRO A 46 -5.19 -8.43 29.07
CA PRO A 46 -5.98 -7.95 27.95
C PRO A 46 -6.59 -9.16 27.25
N ASN A 47 -7.91 -9.26 27.28
CA ASN A 47 -8.63 -10.37 26.71
C ASN A 47 -8.41 -10.33 25.19
N ALA A 48 -7.53 -11.19 24.67
CA ALA A 48 -7.32 -11.41 23.23
C ALA A 48 -8.49 -12.18 22.61
N ASN A 49 -9.71 -11.90 23.07
CA ASN A 49 -10.94 -12.52 22.60
C ASN A 49 -12.05 -11.46 22.51
N ARG A 50 -11.86 -10.53 21.57
CA ARG A 50 -12.94 -9.79 20.92
C ARG A 50 -12.61 -9.68 19.44
N ASN A 51 -13.35 -10.45 18.64
CA ASN A 51 -13.42 -10.41 17.17
C ASN A 51 -12.08 -10.40 16.44
N SER A 52 -11.45 -11.57 16.31
CA SER A 52 -10.63 -11.83 15.13
C SER A 52 -11.56 -11.88 13.92
N SER A 53 -11.80 -10.73 13.29
CA SER A 53 -12.22 -10.70 11.90
C SER A 53 -11.19 -11.51 11.12
N LYS A 54 -11.65 -12.48 10.32
CA LYS A 54 -10.75 -13.15 9.37
C LYS A 54 -10.08 -12.05 8.53
N PRO A 55 -8.80 -12.20 8.13
CA PRO A 55 -8.13 -11.19 7.31
C PRO A 55 -8.90 -10.81 6.05
N ASN A 56 -9.85 -11.64 5.58
CA ASN A 56 -10.68 -11.36 4.40
C ASN A 56 -12.12 -10.92 4.72
N ASP A 57 -12.42 -10.57 5.98
CA ASP A 57 -13.76 -10.11 6.37
C ASP A 57 -13.88 -8.59 6.21
N LEU A 58 -14.45 -8.19 5.07
CA LEU A 58 -14.63 -6.80 4.68
C LEU A 58 -15.83 -6.12 5.37
N THR A 59 -16.61 -6.82 6.20
CA THR A 59 -17.83 -6.26 6.82
C THR A 59 -17.57 -5.11 7.79
N ASN A 60 -16.38 -5.04 8.40
CA ASN A 60 -15.99 -3.92 9.27
C ASN A 60 -15.76 -2.61 8.49
N ILE A 61 -15.42 -2.69 7.19
CA ILE A 61 -15.20 -1.52 6.33
C ILE A 61 -16.51 -0.76 6.10
N VAL A 62 -17.60 -1.51 5.87
CA VAL A 62 -18.95 -0.98 5.64
C VAL A 62 -19.43 -0.12 6.81
N ARG A 63 -19.04 -0.45 8.05
CA ARG A 63 -19.53 0.25 9.23
C ARG A 63 -18.90 1.64 9.41
N LYS A 64 -17.67 1.84 8.95
CA LYS A 64 -16.97 3.13 9.08
C LYS A 64 -17.42 4.14 8.01
N SER A 65 -17.67 3.68 6.79
CA SER A 65 -18.11 4.54 5.67
C SER A 65 -19.53 5.11 5.85
N GLN A 66 -20.42 4.42 6.57
CA GLN A 66 -21.76 4.93 6.87
C GLN A 66 -21.78 6.08 7.89
N GLU A 67 -20.86 6.11 8.86
CA GLU A 67 -20.85 7.16 9.90
C GLU A 67 -20.28 8.49 9.38
N GLU A 68 -19.34 8.46 8.43
CA GLU A 68 -18.66 9.66 7.90
C GLU A 68 -19.44 10.38 6.77
N SER A 69 -20.39 9.70 6.11
CA SER A 69 -21.18 10.29 5.00
C SER A 69 -22.27 11.30 5.41
N ASN A 70 -22.46 11.53 6.72
CA ASN A 70 -23.47 12.47 7.25
C ASN A 70 -22.90 13.88 7.56
N GLY A 71 -21.61 14.15 7.32
CA GLY A 71 -21.00 15.47 7.50
C GLY A 71 -20.77 16.17 6.17
N GLY A 72 -21.73 16.98 5.71
CA GLY A 72 -21.60 17.76 4.49
C GLY A 72 -20.77 19.03 4.71
N ASP A 73 -19.50 19.01 4.29
CA ASP A 73 -18.68 20.22 4.19
C ASP A 73 -18.75 20.78 2.76
N GLU A 74 -19.46 21.91 2.60
CA GLU A 74 -19.66 22.64 1.34
C GLU A 74 -18.38 23.34 0.81
N GLU A 75 -17.24 23.22 1.50
CA GLU A 75 -15.97 23.84 1.10
C GLU A 75 -14.98 22.86 0.44
N GLY A 76 -15.42 21.94 -0.42
CA GLY A 76 -14.54 21.20 -1.35
C GLY A 76 -13.34 20.45 -0.73
N ASN A 77 -13.28 20.33 0.59
CA ASN A 77 -12.14 19.87 1.39
C ASN A 77 -12.64 18.89 2.44
N GLY A 78 -13.51 17.96 2.00
CA GLY A 78 -13.96 16.86 2.85
C GLY A 78 -12.79 16.16 3.52
N GLU A 79 -13.01 15.71 4.76
CA GLU A 79 -11.99 15.10 5.61
C GLU A 79 -11.27 13.96 4.87
N ARG A 80 -9.95 13.87 5.06
CA ARG A 80 -9.14 12.78 4.52
C ARG A 80 -9.34 11.55 5.40
N TRP A 81 -9.70 10.44 4.78
CA TRP A 81 -9.87 9.17 5.48
C TRP A 81 -9.39 8.00 4.61
N VAL A 82 -9.30 6.83 5.24
CA VAL A 82 -8.64 5.65 4.65
C VAL A 82 -9.59 4.46 4.68
N GLU A 83 -9.72 3.79 3.54
CA GLU A 83 -10.48 2.56 3.35
C GLU A 83 -9.55 1.42 2.93
N VAL A 84 -9.47 0.36 3.73
CA VAL A 84 -8.77 -0.87 3.30
C VAL A 84 -9.69 -1.64 2.38
N ILE A 85 -9.28 -1.92 1.15
CA ILE A 85 -10.12 -2.60 0.16
C ILE A 85 -9.78 -4.09 0.05
N SER A 86 -8.50 -4.44 0.25
CA SER A 86 -8.05 -5.84 0.26
C SER A 86 -6.71 -6.03 0.98
N TRP A 87 -6.47 -7.27 1.37
CA TRP A 87 -5.19 -7.74 1.89
C TRP A 87 -4.40 -8.60 0.89
N GLU A 88 -5.05 -9.09 -0.18
CA GLU A 88 -4.44 -9.85 -1.27
C GLU A 88 -5.12 -9.48 -2.61
N PRO A 89 -4.58 -8.50 -3.36
CA PRO A 89 -3.37 -7.74 -3.03
C PRO A 89 -3.65 -6.77 -1.88
N ARG A 90 -2.61 -6.34 -1.17
CA ARG A 90 -2.75 -5.24 -0.22
C ARG A 90 -3.13 -3.99 -1.00
N ALA A 91 -4.35 -3.50 -0.79
CA ALA A 91 -4.92 -2.37 -1.50
C ALA A 91 -5.72 -1.48 -0.55
N VAL A 92 -5.47 -0.18 -0.62
CA VAL A 92 -6.02 0.84 0.27
C VAL A 92 -6.39 2.06 -0.55
N VAL A 93 -7.57 2.62 -0.33
CA VAL A 93 -8.00 3.91 -0.90
C VAL A 93 -7.84 5.00 0.15
N TYR A 94 -7.19 6.09 -0.25
CA TYR A 94 -7.11 7.34 0.49
C TYR A 94 -8.11 8.32 -0.13
N HIS A 95 -9.17 8.60 0.60
CA HIS A 95 -10.21 9.50 0.13
C HIS A 95 -9.80 10.96 0.33
N ASN A 96 -10.17 11.82 -0.62
CA ASN A 96 -9.81 13.25 -0.59
C ASN A 96 -8.29 13.50 -0.53
N PHE A 97 -7.48 12.58 -1.08
CA PHE A 97 -6.02 12.63 -1.04
C PHE A 97 -5.47 13.89 -1.72
N LEU A 98 -6.00 14.24 -2.89
CA LEU A 98 -5.71 15.49 -3.60
C LEU A 98 -6.75 16.56 -3.28
N THR A 99 -6.35 17.81 -3.45
CA THR A 99 -7.30 18.93 -3.60
C THR A 99 -7.81 19.00 -5.05
N ASN A 100 -8.93 19.70 -5.26
CA ASN A 100 -9.42 19.94 -6.62
C ASN A 100 -8.38 20.69 -7.47
N ASP A 101 -7.72 21.70 -6.90
CA ASP A 101 -6.69 22.49 -7.58
C ASP A 101 -5.49 21.64 -7.98
N GLU A 102 -5.06 20.71 -7.12
CA GLU A 102 -3.99 19.75 -7.46
C GLU A 102 -4.39 18.84 -8.62
N CYS A 103 -5.64 18.35 -8.67
CA CYS A 103 -6.13 17.57 -9.80
C CYS A 103 -6.08 18.37 -11.10
N GLU A 104 -6.62 19.59 -11.11
CA GLU A 104 -6.61 20.45 -12.30
C GLU A 104 -5.20 20.85 -12.72
N HIS A 105 -4.32 21.12 -11.75
CA HIS A 105 -2.92 21.45 -11.99
C HIS A 105 -2.21 20.33 -12.74
N LEU A 106 -2.29 19.08 -12.25
CA LEU A 106 -1.68 17.92 -12.91
C LEU A 106 -2.24 17.71 -14.33
N ILE A 107 -3.55 17.87 -14.52
CA ILE A 107 -4.19 17.78 -15.84
C ILE A 107 -3.65 18.90 -16.76
N SER A 108 -3.49 20.12 -16.26
CA SER A 108 -3.03 21.28 -17.05
C SER A 108 -1.59 21.11 -17.55
N LEU A 109 -0.69 20.58 -16.70
CA LEU A 109 0.70 20.27 -17.06
C LEU A 109 0.77 19.17 -18.13
N ALA A 110 -0.14 18.19 -18.04
CA ALA A 110 -0.13 17.03 -18.91
C ALA A 110 -0.68 17.33 -20.31
N LYS A 111 -1.78 18.08 -20.41
CA LYS A 111 -2.55 18.34 -21.65
C LYS A 111 -1.68 18.66 -22.90
N PRO A 112 -0.66 19.54 -22.84
CA PRO A 112 0.13 19.89 -24.02
C PRO A 112 1.01 18.75 -24.55
N ASN A 113 1.31 17.74 -23.72
CA ASN A 113 2.32 16.71 -23.99
C ASN A 113 1.72 15.29 -24.08
N MET A 114 0.40 15.18 -24.23
CA MET A 114 -0.30 13.89 -24.28
C MET A 114 -0.02 13.18 -25.60
N VAL A 115 0.55 11.97 -25.51
CA VAL A 115 0.79 11.09 -26.65
C VAL A 115 0.06 9.76 -26.46
N LYS A 116 -0.20 9.02 -27.53
CA LYS A 116 -0.79 7.68 -27.43
C LYS A 116 0.09 6.81 -26.53
N SER A 117 -0.50 6.18 -25.52
CA SER A 117 0.24 5.33 -24.59
C SER A 117 0.75 4.07 -25.29
N THR A 118 1.95 3.64 -24.91
CA THR A 118 2.51 2.33 -25.27
C THR A 118 2.71 1.49 -24.01
N VAL A 119 2.92 0.18 -24.19
CA VAL A 119 3.23 -0.75 -23.09
C VAL A 119 4.60 -1.39 -23.34
N VAL A 120 5.28 -1.79 -22.28
CA VAL A 120 6.54 -2.57 -22.39
C VAL A 120 6.17 -4.02 -22.72
N ASP A 121 6.82 -4.58 -23.73
CA ASP A 121 6.71 -5.98 -24.11
C ASP A 121 7.53 -6.85 -23.15
N GLU A 122 6.87 -7.76 -22.43
CA GLU A 122 7.51 -8.62 -21.43
C GLU A 122 8.61 -9.54 -21.98
N LYS A 123 8.56 -9.89 -23.28
CA LYS A 123 9.52 -10.83 -23.89
C LYS A 123 10.73 -10.13 -24.47
N THR A 124 10.54 -8.93 -25.00
CA THR A 124 11.56 -8.21 -25.76
C THR A 124 12.07 -6.96 -25.06
N GLY A 125 11.39 -6.49 -24.00
CA GLY A 125 11.66 -5.22 -23.33
C GLY A 125 11.36 -3.98 -24.19
N GLY A 126 10.83 -4.17 -25.41
CA GLY A 126 10.51 -3.10 -26.36
C GLY A 126 9.11 -2.51 -26.15
N SER A 127 8.73 -1.54 -26.98
CA SER A 127 7.38 -0.95 -26.95
C SER A 127 6.39 -1.80 -27.78
N LYS A 128 5.30 -2.27 -27.17
CA LYS A 128 4.23 -3.05 -27.83
C LYS A 128 3.02 -2.18 -28.21
N ASP A 129 2.31 -2.64 -29.24
CA ASP A 129 1.12 -2.01 -29.85
C ASP A 129 -0.01 -1.71 -28.83
N SER A 130 -0.74 -0.62 -29.10
CA SER A 130 -1.66 0.10 -28.21
C SER A 130 -3.00 -0.61 -27.92
N ARG A 131 -3.23 -1.81 -28.43
CA ARG A 131 -4.51 -2.54 -28.19
C ARG A 131 -4.68 -2.94 -26.72
N VAL A 132 -3.58 -3.12 -26.00
CA VAL A 132 -3.55 -3.46 -24.57
C VAL A 132 -3.83 -2.23 -23.71
N ARG A 133 -3.25 -1.08 -24.07
CA ARG A 133 -3.43 0.20 -23.39
C ARG A 133 -3.78 1.26 -24.40
N THR A 134 -5.05 1.66 -24.42
CA THR A 134 -5.58 2.54 -25.45
C THR A 134 -5.66 4.01 -25.01
N SER A 135 -5.15 4.37 -23.84
CA SER A 135 -5.08 5.74 -23.33
C SER A 135 -4.13 6.64 -24.12
N SER A 136 -4.18 7.93 -23.78
CA SER A 136 -3.06 8.86 -23.98
C SER A 136 -2.37 9.12 -22.63
N GLY A 137 -1.10 9.48 -22.65
CA GLY A 137 -0.34 9.76 -21.44
C GLY A 137 0.91 10.60 -21.66
N THR A 138 1.45 11.09 -20.55
CA THR A 138 2.73 11.80 -20.49
C THR A 138 3.36 11.64 -19.11
N PHE A 139 4.64 11.99 -18.98
CA PHE A 139 5.36 11.95 -17.71
C PHE A 139 5.71 13.37 -17.26
N LEU A 140 5.40 13.67 -16.01
CA LEU A 140 5.93 14.82 -15.29
C LEU A 140 7.19 14.37 -14.55
N LYS A 141 8.27 15.13 -14.69
CA LYS A 141 9.52 14.83 -13.97
C LYS A 141 9.30 14.90 -12.46
N ARG A 142 10.03 14.08 -11.71
CA ARG A 142 10.06 14.19 -10.24
C ARG A 142 10.44 15.62 -9.84
N GLY A 143 9.67 16.20 -8.94
CA GLY A 143 9.84 17.58 -8.48
C GLY A 143 9.64 18.66 -9.55
N HIS A 144 8.82 18.40 -10.58
CA HIS A 144 8.59 19.32 -11.72
C HIS A 144 8.34 20.77 -11.31
N ASP A 145 7.48 20.98 -10.30
CA ASP A 145 7.21 22.26 -9.66
C ASP A 145 6.85 22.05 -8.18
N GLU A 146 6.58 23.14 -7.46
CA GLU A 146 6.25 23.08 -6.03
C GLU A 146 4.96 22.32 -5.72
N VAL A 147 3.98 22.31 -6.62
CA VAL A 147 2.73 21.56 -6.43
C VAL A 147 3.01 20.07 -6.54
N VAL A 148 3.73 19.66 -7.58
CA VAL A 148 4.17 18.27 -7.78
C VAL A 148 5.04 17.81 -6.60
N GLN A 149 5.98 18.63 -6.13
CA GLN A 149 6.80 18.29 -4.96
C GLN A 149 5.96 18.06 -3.70
N ARG A 150 4.95 18.90 -3.44
CA ARG A 150 4.04 18.71 -2.29
C ARG A 150 3.20 17.43 -2.42
N ILE A 151 2.73 17.12 -3.63
CA ILE A 151 2.00 15.87 -3.90
C ILE A 151 2.93 14.67 -3.67
N GLU A 152 4.15 14.69 -4.23
CA GLU A 152 5.12 13.60 -4.06
C GLU A 152 5.55 13.39 -2.61
N GLN A 153 5.75 14.48 -1.86
CA GLN A 153 6.03 14.40 -0.42
C GLN A 153 4.85 13.78 0.33
N ARG A 154 3.61 14.19 0.03
CA ARG A 154 2.42 13.58 0.62
C ARG A 154 2.36 12.09 0.30
N ILE A 155 2.59 11.68 -0.95
CA ILE A 155 2.64 10.25 -1.31
C ILE A 155 3.69 9.52 -0.47
N SER A 156 4.88 10.11 -0.28
CA SER A 156 5.94 9.55 0.55
C SER A 156 5.49 9.37 2.01
N ASP A 157 4.87 10.38 2.60
CA ASP A 157 4.39 10.34 3.99
C ASP A 157 3.35 9.22 4.22
N PHE A 158 2.46 8.99 3.25
CA PHE A 158 1.41 7.96 3.35
C PHE A 158 1.89 6.55 3.03
N THR A 159 2.84 6.41 2.11
CA THR A 159 3.40 5.11 1.71
C THR A 159 4.54 4.65 2.63
N PHE A 160 5.15 5.58 3.37
CA PHE A 160 6.41 5.41 4.10
C PHE A 160 7.60 5.02 3.18
N ILE A 161 7.51 5.35 1.89
CA ILE A 161 8.57 5.13 0.91
C ILE A 161 9.16 6.50 0.53
N PRO A 162 10.50 6.68 0.55
CA PRO A 162 11.12 7.97 0.19
C PRO A 162 10.73 8.44 -1.22
N VAL A 163 10.64 9.77 -1.40
CA VAL A 163 10.33 10.39 -2.70
C VAL A 163 11.30 9.94 -3.79
N GLU A 164 12.56 9.74 -3.42
CA GLU A 164 13.68 9.35 -4.29
C GLU A 164 13.54 7.94 -4.86
N ASN A 165 12.78 7.06 -4.21
CA ASN A 165 12.44 5.73 -4.72
C ASN A 165 11.37 5.78 -5.81
N GLY A 166 10.70 6.91 -5.96
CA GLY A 166 9.61 7.09 -6.91
C GLY A 166 10.08 7.55 -8.29
N GLU A 167 9.50 6.98 -9.34
CA GLU A 167 9.58 7.51 -10.71
C GLU A 167 8.90 8.90 -10.82
N GLY A 168 8.96 9.54 -11.98
CA GLY A 168 8.11 10.71 -12.25
C GLY A 168 6.61 10.35 -12.23
N LEU A 169 5.75 11.35 -12.10
CA LEU A 169 4.29 11.14 -12.18
C LEU A 169 3.89 10.86 -13.63
N GLN A 170 3.28 9.71 -13.89
CA GLN A 170 2.65 9.44 -15.18
C GLN A 170 1.21 9.95 -15.16
N VAL A 171 0.85 10.89 -16.02
CA VAL A 171 -0.54 11.35 -16.18
C VAL A 171 -1.17 10.67 -17.39
N LEU A 172 -2.41 10.23 -17.25
CA LEU A 172 -3.14 9.43 -18.23
C LEU A 172 -4.54 9.98 -18.47
N HIS A 173 -5.00 9.84 -19.70
CA HIS A 173 -6.35 10.19 -20.11
C HIS A 173 -6.97 9.09 -20.95
N TYR A 174 -8.13 8.62 -20.52
CA TYR A 174 -8.96 7.63 -21.20
C TYR A 174 -10.27 8.29 -21.65
N GLN A 175 -10.53 8.19 -22.95
CA GLN A 175 -11.82 8.52 -23.56
C GLN A 175 -12.77 7.33 -23.49
N VAL A 176 -14.05 7.55 -23.84
CA VAL A 176 -15.05 6.49 -23.98
C VAL A 176 -14.51 5.34 -24.84
N GLY A 177 -14.67 4.10 -24.35
CA GLY A 177 -14.19 2.86 -24.94
C GLY A 177 -12.70 2.56 -24.72
N GLN A 178 -11.90 3.51 -24.23
CA GLN A 178 -10.50 3.27 -23.93
C GLN A 178 -10.35 2.54 -22.59
N LYS A 179 -9.33 1.69 -22.50
CA LYS A 179 -9.08 0.75 -21.40
C LYS A 179 -7.59 0.47 -21.23
N TYR A 180 -7.28 -0.26 -20.18
CA TYR A 180 -5.99 -0.93 -20.00
C TYR A 180 -6.25 -2.38 -19.58
N GLU A 181 -5.84 -3.33 -20.40
CA GLU A 181 -5.90 -4.75 -20.06
C GLU A 181 -5.16 -5.05 -18.74
N PRO A 182 -5.58 -6.12 -18.02
CA PRO A 182 -4.90 -6.55 -16.82
C PRO A 182 -3.39 -6.79 -17.04
N HIS A 183 -2.57 -6.22 -16.16
CA HIS A 183 -1.11 -6.28 -16.20
C HIS A 183 -0.53 -6.18 -14.79
N TYR A 184 0.77 -6.41 -14.68
CA TYR A 184 1.53 -6.16 -13.46
C TYR A 184 2.36 -4.89 -13.62
N ASP A 185 2.52 -4.16 -12.51
CA ASP A 185 3.42 -3.02 -12.47
C ASP A 185 4.86 -3.43 -12.14
N TYR A 186 5.07 -4.62 -11.57
CA TYR A 186 6.41 -5.18 -11.40
C TYR A 186 6.98 -5.69 -12.74
N PHE A 187 8.29 -5.75 -12.82
CA PHE A 187 9.02 -6.24 -13.99
C PHE A 187 9.34 -7.73 -13.89
N LEU A 188 9.29 -8.42 -15.03
CA LEU A 188 9.75 -9.79 -15.18
C LEU A 188 11.13 -9.87 -15.86
N ASP A 189 11.61 -8.76 -16.39
CA ASP A 189 12.91 -8.63 -17.06
C ASP A 189 13.95 -7.96 -16.17
N GLU A 190 15.22 -8.29 -16.39
CA GLU A 190 16.33 -7.69 -15.65
C GLU A 190 16.60 -6.23 -16.05
N PHE A 191 16.27 -5.83 -17.28
CA PHE A 191 16.62 -4.52 -17.82
C PHE A 191 15.95 -3.38 -17.04
N ASN A 192 14.64 -3.49 -16.81
CA ASN A 192 13.86 -2.48 -16.11
C ASN A 192 14.16 -2.42 -14.61
N THR A 193 14.71 -3.50 -14.03
CA THR A 193 15.12 -3.51 -12.62
C THR A 193 16.48 -2.86 -12.36
N LYS A 194 17.24 -2.47 -13.40
CA LYS A 194 18.59 -1.87 -13.23
C LYS A 194 18.56 -0.52 -12.52
N ASN A 195 17.49 0.26 -12.68
CA ASN A 195 17.33 1.55 -12.02
C ASN A 195 16.35 1.43 -10.86
N GLY A 196 16.82 1.61 -9.63
CA GLY A 196 15.99 1.49 -8.43
C GLY A 196 15.59 0.06 -8.02
N GLY A 197 15.80 -0.96 -8.85
CA GLY A 197 15.35 -2.33 -8.56
C GLY A 197 13.89 -2.56 -8.94
N GLN A 198 13.23 -3.52 -8.30
CA GLN A 198 11.83 -3.86 -8.56
C GLN A 198 10.86 -2.78 -8.07
N ARG A 199 9.74 -2.59 -8.77
CA ARG A 199 8.61 -1.77 -8.31
C ARG A 199 7.86 -2.48 -7.17
N ILE A 200 7.83 -1.88 -5.99
CA ILE A 200 7.23 -2.44 -4.77
C ILE A 200 5.77 -2.05 -4.57
N ALA A 201 5.40 -0.85 -5.01
CA ALA A 201 4.09 -0.27 -4.78
C ALA A 201 3.73 0.72 -5.88
N THR A 202 2.43 0.89 -6.05
CA THR A 202 1.84 1.82 -7.01
C THR A 202 0.82 2.69 -6.28
N VAL A 203 0.87 3.99 -6.53
CA VAL A 203 -0.17 4.93 -6.15
C VAL A 203 -0.83 5.47 -7.41
N LEU A 204 -2.12 5.17 -7.57
CA LEU A 204 -2.97 5.63 -8.65
C LEU A 204 -3.94 6.68 -8.13
N MET A 205 -3.72 7.93 -8.48
CA MET A 205 -4.57 9.06 -8.13
C MET A 205 -5.61 9.31 -9.22
N TYR A 206 -6.88 9.46 -8.83
CA TYR A 206 -7.96 9.79 -9.75
C TYR A 206 -8.12 11.31 -9.84
N LEU A 207 -7.93 11.87 -11.03
CA LEU A 207 -7.94 13.32 -11.26
C LEU A 207 -9.28 13.83 -11.79
N SER A 208 -10.21 12.92 -12.11
CA SER A 208 -11.58 13.22 -12.51
C SER A 208 -12.54 12.15 -11.97
N ASP A 209 -13.79 12.54 -11.79
CA ASP A 209 -14.90 11.59 -11.66
C ASP A 209 -15.17 10.95 -13.04
N VAL A 210 -15.72 9.75 -13.03
CA VAL A 210 -16.18 9.07 -14.25
C VAL A 210 -17.62 8.64 -14.02
N ASP A 211 -18.49 9.01 -14.96
CA ASP A 211 -19.92 8.76 -14.83
C ASP A 211 -20.26 7.27 -14.87
N ASP A 212 -19.59 6.49 -15.72
CA ASP A 212 -19.79 5.05 -15.86
C ASP A 212 -18.54 4.36 -16.44
N GLY A 213 -18.22 3.16 -15.92
CA GLY A 213 -17.02 2.41 -16.22
C GLY A 213 -15.73 3.03 -15.67
N GLY A 214 -14.59 2.70 -16.28
CA GLY A 214 -13.29 3.28 -15.92
C GLY A 214 -12.72 2.78 -14.58
N GLU A 215 -13.25 1.72 -14.00
CA GLU A 215 -12.79 1.15 -12.73
C GLU A 215 -11.35 0.67 -12.81
N THR A 216 -10.66 0.65 -11.67
CA THR A 216 -9.44 -0.13 -11.52
C THR A 216 -9.81 -1.49 -10.97
N VAL A 217 -9.67 -2.55 -11.77
CA VAL A 217 -10.08 -3.92 -11.44
C VAL A 217 -8.87 -4.79 -11.12
N PHE A 218 -8.98 -5.61 -10.07
CA PHE A 218 -8.03 -6.63 -9.65
C PHE A 218 -8.64 -8.03 -9.85
N PRO A 219 -8.55 -8.62 -11.05
CA PRO A 219 -9.18 -9.91 -11.35
C PRO A 219 -8.60 -11.09 -10.57
N ALA A 220 -7.36 -10.96 -10.07
CA ALA A 220 -6.69 -12.02 -9.30
C ALA A 220 -6.82 -11.86 -7.77
N ALA A 221 -7.50 -10.81 -7.30
CA ALA A 221 -7.68 -10.54 -5.87
C ALA A 221 -8.38 -11.71 -5.16
N LYS A 222 -7.99 -11.96 -3.91
CA LYS A 222 -8.60 -12.97 -3.05
C LYS A 222 -9.57 -12.32 -2.07
N GLY A 223 -10.66 -13.02 -1.78
CA GLY A 223 -11.71 -12.55 -0.87
C GLY A 223 -13.06 -12.42 -1.56
N ASN A 224 -14.03 -11.83 -0.83
CA ASN A 224 -15.35 -11.58 -1.37
C ASN A 224 -15.34 -10.28 -2.19
N ILE A 225 -15.09 -10.39 -3.50
CA ILE A 225 -15.03 -9.24 -4.42
C ILE A 225 -16.34 -8.44 -4.48
N SER A 226 -17.47 -9.06 -4.11
CA SER A 226 -18.79 -8.42 -4.07
C SER A 226 -19.11 -7.73 -2.76
N ALA A 227 -18.20 -7.74 -1.78
CA ALA A 227 -18.43 -7.09 -0.48
C ALA A 227 -18.20 -5.57 -0.51
N VAL A 228 -17.67 -5.02 -1.62
CA VAL A 228 -17.50 -3.57 -1.75
C VAL A 228 -18.87 -2.87 -1.78
N PRO A 229 -19.07 -1.75 -1.05
CA PRO A 229 -20.36 -1.05 -0.97
C PRO A 229 -20.93 -0.62 -2.33
N TRP A 230 -20.06 -0.40 -3.31
CA TRP A 230 -20.40 0.06 -4.66
C TRP A 230 -20.56 -1.06 -5.68
N TRP A 231 -20.65 -2.33 -5.27
CA TRP A 231 -20.75 -3.47 -6.19
C TRP A 231 -21.81 -3.29 -7.29
N ASN A 232 -22.98 -2.76 -6.93
CA ASN A 232 -24.09 -2.57 -7.88
C ASN A 232 -23.87 -1.41 -8.87
N GLN A 233 -22.85 -0.57 -8.65
CA GLN A 233 -22.46 0.53 -9.53
C GLN A 233 -21.37 0.11 -10.53
N LEU A 234 -20.78 -1.07 -10.34
CA LEU A 234 -19.72 -1.57 -11.22
C LEU A 234 -20.29 -1.96 -12.59
N SER A 235 -19.52 -1.66 -13.63
CA SER A 235 -19.67 -2.23 -14.96
C SER A 235 -19.44 -3.73 -14.95
N GLU A 236 -19.79 -4.41 -16.04
CA GLU A 236 -19.53 -5.85 -16.18
C GLU A 236 -18.04 -6.17 -16.08
N CYS A 237 -17.15 -5.32 -16.60
CA CYS A 237 -15.70 -5.45 -16.41
C CYS A 237 -15.32 -5.29 -14.93
N GLY A 238 -15.88 -4.31 -14.24
CA GLY A 238 -15.60 -4.09 -12.82
C GLY A 238 -16.01 -5.27 -11.94
N LYS A 239 -17.02 -6.05 -12.34
CA LYS A 239 -17.48 -7.25 -11.62
C LYS A 239 -16.60 -8.48 -11.83
N GLU A 240 -15.64 -8.44 -12.76
CA GLU A 240 -14.70 -9.56 -12.99
C GLU A 240 -13.67 -9.72 -11.86
N GLY A 241 -13.58 -8.77 -10.93
CA GLY A 241 -12.65 -8.81 -9.81
C GLY A 241 -13.03 -7.82 -8.71
N LEU A 242 -12.12 -7.64 -7.75
CA LEU A 242 -12.22 -6.55 -6.80
C LEU A 242 -11.97 -5.24 -7.54
N SER A 243 -12.87 -4.27 -7.44
CA SER A 243 -12.77 -3.03 -8.23
C SER A 243 -12.93 -1.77 -7.39
N VAL A 244 -12.20 -0.73 -7.81
CA VAL A 244 -12.25 0.62 -7.23
C VAL A 244 -12.81 1.58 -8.29
N LEU A 245 -13.86 2.32 -7.91
CA LEU A 245 -14.43 3.37 -8.76
C LEU A 245 -13.48 4.58 -8.83
N PRO A 246 -13.31 5.19 -10.02
CA PRO A 246 -12.55 6.42 -10.15
C PRO A 246 -13.35 7.60 -9.60
N LYS A 247 -13.01 8.04 -8.39
CA LYS A 247 -13.59 9.21 -7.74
C LYS A 247 -12.54 10.31 -7.65
N LYS A 248 -12.84 11.50 -8.17
CA LYS A 248 -11.89 12.62 -8.18
C LYS A 248 -11.35 12.85 -6.78
N ARG A 249 -10.04 13.10 -6.71
CA ARG A 249 -9.24 13.35 -5.50
C ARG A 249 -8.83 12.11 -4.72
N ASP A 250 -9.41 10.95 -4.98
CA ASP A 250 -9.03 9.73 -4.29
C ASP A 250 -7.72 9.15 -4.85
N ALA A 251 -6.98 8.44 -4.00
CA ALA A 251 -5.77 7.74 -4.39
C ALA A 251 -5.80 6.28 -3.95
N LEU A 252 -5.62 5.37 -4.89
CA LEU A 252 -5.48 3.94 -4.64
C LEU A 252 -4.00 3.58 -4.50
N LEU A 253 -3.61 3.11 -3.32
CA LEU A 253 -2.33 2.46 -3.07
C LEU A 253 -2.50 0.94 -3.14
N PHE A 254 -1.70 0.28 -3.96
CA PHE A 254 -1.58 -1.18 -3.92
C PHE A 254 -0.13 -1.64 -4.01
N TRP A 255 0.13 -2.83 -3.48
CA TRP A 255 1.48 -3.40 -3.40
C TRP A 255 1.70 -4.47 -4.47
N ASN A 256 2.80 -4.33 -5.19
CA ASN A 256 3.25 -5.27 -6.24
C ASN A 256 4.06 -6.44 -5.64
N MET A 257 4.47 -6.30 -4.37
CA MET A 257 5.26 -7.29 -3.64
C MET A 257 4.67 -7.55 -2.26
N ARG A 258 4.83 -8.79 -1.83
CA ARG A 258 4.50 -9.24 -0.48
C ARG A 258 5.56 -8.76 0.52
N PRO A 259 5.26 -8.75 1.83
CA PRO A 259 6.23 -8.33 2.86
C PRO A 259 7.52 -9.18 2.90
N ASP A 260 7.50 -10.40 2.37
CA ASP A 260 8.68 -11.27 2.23
C ASP A 260 9.52 -10.96 0.97
N ALA A 261 9.20 -9.85 0.28
CA ALA A 261 9.80 -9.42 -0.97
C ALA A 261 9.59 -10.37 -2.17
N SER A 262 8.64 -11.31 -2.09
CA SER A 262 8.16 -12.01 -3.29
C SER A 262 7.19 -11.13 -4.09
N LEU A 263 7.15 -11.31 -5.41
CA LEU A 263 6.14 -10.67 -6.26
C LEU A 263 4.74 -11.16 -5.83
N ASP A 264 3.74 -10.28 -5.92
CA ASP A 264 2.36 -10.63 -5.55
C ASP A 264 1.49 -10.84 -6.81
N PRO A 265 1.20 -12.08 -7.23
CA PRO A 265 0.37 -12.33 -8.42
C PRO A 265 -1.08 -11.84 -8.26
N SER A 266 -1.53 -11.57 -7.04
CA SER A 266 -2.86 -10.99 -6.83
C SER A 266 -2.92 -9.51 -7.21
N SER A 267 -1.77 -8.84 -7.40
CA SER A 267 -1.69 -7.43 -7.83
C SER A 267 -1.91 -7.22 -9.34
N LEU A 268 -2.29 -8.29 -10.06
CA LEU A 268 -2.75 -8.18 -11.45
C LEU A 268 -3.91 -7.19 -11.48
N HIS A 269 -3.78 -6.13 -12.26
CA HIS A 269 -4.78 -5.07 -12.28
C HIS A 269 -4.95 -4.46 -13.68
N GLY A 270 -6.13 -3.94 -13.96
CA GLY A 270 -6.47 -3.30 -15.22
C GLY A 270 -7.32 -2.05 -15.03
N GLY A 271 -7.46 -1.29 -16.12
CA GLY A 271 -8.42 -0.19 -16.22
C GLY A 271 -9.59 -0.60 -17.11
N CYS A 272 -10.77 -0.75 -16.51
CA CYS A 272 -11.98 -1.07 -17.27
C CYS A 272 -12.30 0.02 -18.31
N PRO A 273 -13.01 -0.34 -19.40
CA PRO A 273 -13.42 0.63 -20.40
C PRO A 273 -14.21 1.78 -19.77
N VAL A 274 -13.90 3.02 -20.15
CA VAL A 274 -14.78 4.16 -19.84
C VAL A 274 -16.05 4.01 -20.66
N VAL A 275 -17.21 3.97 -20.01
CA VAL A 275 -18.51 3.86 -20.70
C VAL A 275 -19.10 5.26 -20.90
N LYS A 276 -18.99 6.13 -19.89
CA LYS A 276 -19.48 7.51 -19.96
C LYS A 276 -18.53 8.48 -19.23
N GLY A 277 -18.33 9.65 -19.82
CA GLY A 277 -17.41 10.68 -19.31
C GLY A 277 -15.98 10.49 -19.84
N ASN A 278 -15.00 10.88 -19.02
CA ASN A 278 -13.57 10.72 -19.31
C ASN A 278 -12.80 10.46 -18.01
N LYS A 279 -11.80 9.58 -18.05
CA LYS A 279 -10.96 9.27 -16.89
C LYS A 279 -9.61 9.95 -17.02
N TRP A 280 -9.30 10.83 -16.08
CA TRP A 280 -7.95 11.31 -15.84
C TRP A 280 -7.37 10.65 -14.59
N SER A 281 -6.14 10.19 -14.68
CA SER A 281 -5.44 9.60 -13.54
C SER A 281 -3.96 9.95 -13.55
N SER A 282 -3.32 9.93 -12.38
CA SER A 282 -1.88 10.04 -12.26
C SER A 282 -1.30 8.87 -11.45
N THR A 283 -0.32 8.19 -12.02
CA THR A 283 0.35 7.04 -11.41
C THR A 283 1.73 7.42 -10.92
N LYS A 284 2.07 6.97 -9.70
CA LYS A 284 3.40 7.01 -9.12
C LYS A 284 3.84 5.58 -8.82
N TRP A 285 4.95 5.16 -9.41
CA TRP A 285 5.57 3.87 -9.10
C TRP A 285 6.76 4.05 -8.17
N PHE A 286 6.89 3.15 -7.19
CA PHE A 286 7.98 3.14 -6.23
C PHE A 286 8.84 1.91 -6.38
N HIS A 287 10.16 2.09 -6.32
CA HIS A 287 11.14 1.03 -6.37
C HIS A 287 11.70 0.66 -4.98
N VAL A 288 12.31 -0.54 -4.87
CA VAL A 288 13.00 -1.00 -3.64
C VAL A 288 14.16 -0.08 -3.23
N HIS A 289 14.81 0.57 -4.19
CA HIS A 289 15.93 1.49 -4.00
C HIS A 289 15.64 2.82 -4.70
N GLU A 290 16.53 3.79 -4.47
CA GLU A 290 16.47 5.09 -5.14
C GLU A 290 16.41 4.93 -6.66
N PHE A 291 15.40 5.55 -7.28
CA PHE A 291 15.26 5.64 -8.72
C PHE A 291 15.97 6.91 -9.22
N LYS A 292 16.96 6.73 -10.09
CA LYS A 292 17.75 7.83 -10.66
C LYS A 292 16.98 8.47 -11.82
N VAL A 293 16.79 9.78 -11.76
CA VAL A 293 16.09 10.62 -12.76
C VAL A 293 17.06 11.38 -13.66
#